data_AF-A0A935MKH0-F1
#
_entry.id   AF-A0A935MKH0-F1
#
_cell.length_a   1.000
_cell.length_b   1.000
_cell.length_c   1.000
_cell.angle_alpha   90.00
_cell.angle_beta   90.00
_cell.angle_gamma   90.00
#
_symmetry.space_group_name_H-M   'P 1'
#
loop_
_entity.id
_entity.type
_entity.pdbx_description
1 polymer ?
#
loop_
_entity_poly.entity_id
_entity_poly.type
_entity_poly.pdbx_seq_one_letter_code
_entity_poly.pdbx_strand_id
1 'polypeptide(L)'
;MQTAINASLYPEMAFSLDGLTSRPFDGGYQLLPSLRPLWGLLPRSRGYNIRPVRTPHQHGMASMLVQQMYTWRGYSTEAVGLRPDDPNRVTLAAWQYDEVVATLTLGRDSPDGLLADSLYGPELASLRRPGRVVCEVTRLAVDPDFSSQGLLTALFQVARNYGKDMFAASDAVIEVNPRHARYYQRTLGFRQIGELRQCQRVEAPAVLLHRRLDDLATATD
;
A
#
# COMPACT_ATOMS: atom_id res chain seq x y z
N MET A 1 4.85 -6.42 4.89
CA MET A 1 3.84 -5.93 3.92
C MET A 1 2.74 -6.94 3.62
N GLN A 2 1.83 -7.14 4.57
CA GLN A 2 0.57 -7.77 4.20
C GLN A 2 -0.18 -6.87 3.21
N THR A 3 -0.63 -7.46 2.11
CA THR A 3 -1.38 -6.74 1.08
C THR A 3 -2.85 -7.05 1.27
N ALA A 4 -3.70 -6.03 1.33
CA ALA A 4 -5.14 -6.20 1.24
C ALA A 4 -5.59 -5.89 -0.20
N ILE A 5 -5.39 -6.84 -1.11
CA ILE A 5 -6.03 -6.82 -2.44
C ILE A 5 -7.09 -7.91 -2.43
N ASN A 6 -8.33 -7.55 -2.77
CA ASN A 6 -9.39 -8.54 -2.97
C ASN A 6 -9.30 -9.09 -4.40
N ALA A 7 -9.09 -10.40 -4.55
CA ALA A 7 -9.02 -11.07 -5.86
C ALA A 7 -10.34 -11.76 -6.26
N SER A 8 -11.40 -11.60 -5.48
CA SER A 8 -12.68 -12.26 -5.74
C SER A 8 -13.80 -11.41 -5.17
N LEU A 9 -14.70 -10.89 -6.02
CA LEU A 9 -16.17 -10.84 -5.85
C LEU A 9 -16.81 -9.82 -6.82
N TYR A 10 -17.49 -10.32 -7.85
CA TYR A 10 -18.77 -9.80 -8.35
C TYR A 10 -19.82 -10.83 -7.92
N PRO A 11 -20.99 -10.44 -7.36
CA PRO A 11 -22.13 -10.10 -8.20
C PRO A 11 -23.02 -8.94 -7.69
N GLU A 12 -23.90 -8.49 -8.57
CA GLU A 12 -24.86 -7.37 -8.47
C GLU A 12 -25.81 -7.42 -7.27
N MET A 13 -26.19 -6.25 -6.72
CA MET A 13 -27.51 -6.03 -6.12
C MET A 13 -27.97 -4.57 -6.22
N ALA A 14 -29.21 -4.41 -6.69
CA ALA A 14 -29.98 -3.18 -6.79
C ALA A 14 -30.44 -2.67 -5.41
N PHE A 15 -30.52 -1.35 -5.22
CA PHE A 15 -31.15 -0.74 -4.05
C PHE A 15 -32.18 0.31 -4.43
N SER A 16 -33.35 0.17 -3.80
CA SER A 16 -34.50 1.09 -3.85
C SER A 16 -34.29 2.25 -2.86
N LEU A 17 -34.68 3.46 -3.27
CA LEU A 17 -34.65 4.68 -2.47
C LEU A 17 -35.98 4.84 -1.73
N ASP A 18 -35.96 5.01 -0.42
CA ASP A 18 -37.00 5.75 0.30
C ASP A 18 -36.52 6.23 1.68
N GLY A 19 -36.76 7.52 1.97
CA GLY A 19 -36.83 8.04 3.35
C GLY A 19 -35.71 8.97 3.84
N LEU A 20 -35.63 10.21 3.33
CA LEU A 20 -34.92 11.32 4.00
C LEU A 20 -35.92 12.28 4.64
N THR A 21 -36.00 12.30 5.97
CA THR A 21 -36.62 13.41 6.73
C THR A 21 -35.55 14.17 7.51
N SER A 22 -35.55 15.49 7.32
CA SER A 22 -34.56 16.45 7.79
C SER A 22 -34.69 16.78 9.28
N ARG A 23 -33.57 16.87 10.00
CA ARG A 23 -33.45 17.53 11.32
C ARG A 23 -32.32 18.57 11.31
N PRO A 24 -32.37 19.62 12.17
CA PRO A 24 -31.55 20.82 12.04
C PRO A 24 -30.09 20.63 12.46
N PHE A 25 -29.23 21.49 11.90
CA PHE A 25 -27.77 21.42 11.90
C PHE A 25 -27.16 22.23 13.06
N ASP A 26 -26.28 21.62 13.86
CA ASP A 26 -25.56 22.28 14.96
C ASP A 26 -24.04 22.24 14.70
N GLY A 27 -23.39 23.39 14.92
CA GLY A 27 -22.14 23.82 14.26
C GLY A 27 -20.82 23.23 14.80
N GLY A 28 -20.59 21.94 14.61
CA GLY A 28 -19.24 21.38 14.60
C GLY A 28 -18.67 21.31 13.18
N TYR A 29 -17.34 21.35 12.99
CA TYR A 29 -16.71 20.98 11.71
C TYR A 29 -17.03 19.52 11.41
N GLN A 30 -18.21 19.28 10.86
CA GLN A 30 -18.62 17.97 10.37
C GLN A 30 -17.76 17.69 9.15
N LEU A 31 -16.90 16.67 9.27
CA LEU A 31 -16.38 15.96 8.11
C LEU A 31 -17.58 15.71 7.21
N LEU A 32 -17.55 16.30 6.01
CA LEU A 32 -18.60 16.06 5.03
C LEU A 32 -18.78 14.53 4.91
N PRO A 33 -20.02 14.03 4.93
CA PRO A 33 -20.25 12.60 4.78
C PRO A 33 -19.54 12.12 3.52
N SER A 34 -18.79 11.02 3.63
CA SER A 34 -18.00 10.51 2.52
C SER A 34 -18.90 10.37 1.29
N LEU A 35 -18.43 10.81 0.12
CA LEU A 35 -19.18 10.65 -1.13
C LEU A 35 -19.20 9.19 -1.63
N ARG A 36 -18.67 8.23 -0.83
CA ARG A 36 -18.64 6.80 -1.13
C ARG A 36 -20.00 6.23 -1.59
N PRO A 37 -21.15 6.52 -0.94
CA PRO A 37 -22.45 6.00 -1.37
C PRO A 37 -22.90 6.57 -2.73
N LEU A 38 -22.40 7.74 -3.11
CA LEU A 38 -22.77 8.44 -4.34
C LEU A 38 -21.83 8.12 -5.51
N TRP A 39 -20.73 7.41 -5.28
CA TRP A 39 -19.77 7.10 -6.33
C TRP A 39 -20.36 6.18 -7.42
N GLY A 40 -21.29 5.28 -7.09
CA GLY A 40 -22.01 4.50 -8.10
C GLY A 40 -22.79 5.37 -9.12
N LEU A 41 -23.05 6.64 -8.79
CA LEU A 41 -23.78 7.61 -9.61
C LEU A 41 -22.87 8.60 -10.35
N LEU A 42 -21.59 8.71 -9.97
CA LEU A 42 -20.65 9.61 -10.60
C LEU A 42 -19.95 8.91 -11.78
N PRO A 43 -19.74 9.61 -12.93
CA PRO A 43 -18.88 9.10 -13.97
C PRO A 43 -17.53 8.74 -13.34
N ARG A 44 -17.10 7.48 -13.43
CA ARG A 44 -15.76 7.09 -12.97
C ARG A 44 -14.75 7.95 -13.73
N SER A 45 -14.21 8.99 -13.10
CA SER A 45 -13.14 9.78 -13.71
C SER A 45 -12.00 8.82 -14.06
N ARG A 46 -11.58 8.84 -15.33
CA ARG A 46 -10.76 7.79 -15.99
C ARG A 46 -9.32 7.66 -15.46
N GLY A 47 -8.97 8.26 -14.33
CA GLY A 47 -7.61 8.19 -13.80
C GLY A 47 -7.52 8.51 -12.31
N TYR A 48 -6.49 7.95 -11.70
CA TYR A 48 -6.06 8.21 -10.34
C TYR A 48 -4.88 9.18 -10.38
N ASN A 49 -4.82 10.14 -9.43
CA ASN A 49 -3.62 10.93 -9.23
C ASN A 49 -2.75 10.22 -8.18
N ILE A 50 -1.58 9.72 -8.57
CA ILE A 50 -0.64 9.07 -7.63
C ILE A 50 0.45 10.05 -7.27
N ARG A 51 0.59 10.37 -5.99
CA ARG A 51 1.57 11.36 -5.50
C ARG A 51 2.04 11.09 -4.07
N PRO A 52 3.21 11.62 -3.69
CA PRO A 52 3.65 11.62 -2.30
C PRO A 52 2.65 12.34 -1.39
N VAL A 53 2.42 11.72 -0.23
CA VAL A 53 1.74 12.31 0.93
C VAL A 53 2.73 13.28 1.59
N ARG A 54 2.30 14.52 1.86
CA ARG A 54 3.18 15.60 2.35
C ARG A 54 2.73 16.27 3.64
N THR A 55 1.43 16.33 3.90
CA THR A 55 0.89 17.04 5.07
C THR A 55 0.42 16.06 6.14
N PRO A 56 0.39 16.45 7.43
CA PRO A 56 -0.14 15.60 8.49
C PRO A 56 -1.55 15.09 8.20
N HIS A 57 -2.41 15.92 7.61
CA HIS A 57 -3.75 15.54 7.19
C HIS A 57 -3.75 14.41 6.13
N GLN A 58 -2.90 14.52 5.11
CA GLN A 58 -2.78 13.47 4.09
C GLN A 58 -2.20 12.18 4.67
N HIS A 59 -1.25 12.26 5.62
CA HIS A 59 -0.74 11.09 6.35
C HIS A 59 -1.85 10.43 7.18
N GLY A 60 -2.71 11.23 7.80
CA GLY A 60 -3.91 10.75 8.49
C GLY A 60 -4.81 9.94 7.58
N MET A 61 -5.18 10.48 6.40
CA MET A 61 -6.06 9.76 5.45
C MET A 61 -5.45 8.45 4.94
N ALA A 62 -4.17 8.45 4.57
CA ALA A 62 -3.48 7.22 4.17
C ALA A 62 -3.43 6.19 5.32
N SER A 63 -3.24 6.65 6.56
CA SER A 63 -3.24 5.78 7.74
C SER A 63 -4.61 5.21 8.05
N MET A 64 -5.68 6.00 7.87
CA MET A 64 -7.06 5.54 8.00
C MET A 64 -7.40 4.45 6.98
N LEU A 65 -6.98 4.60 5.71
CA LEU A 65 -7.18 3.54 4.71
C LEU A 65 -6.46 2.25 5.11
N VAL A 66 -5.20 2.34 5.54
CA VAL A 66 -4.43 1.18 6.02
C VAL A 66 -5.13 0.52 7.20
N GLN A 67 -5.57 1.31 8.18
CA GLN A 67 -6.32 0.84 9.34
C GLN A 67 -7.57 0.06 8.91
N GLN A 68 -8.42 0.68 8.10
CA GLN A 68 -9.68 0.10 7.64
C GLN A 68 -9.44 -1.26 6.95
N MET A 69 -8.45 -1.31 6.05
CA MET A 69 -8.17 -2.53 5.26
C MET A 69 -7.50 -3.63 6.08
N TYR A 70 -6.66 -3.28 7.04
CA TYR A 70 -5.95 -4.25 7.87
C TYR A 70 -6.88 -4.83 8.94
N THR A 71 -7.71 -4.00 9.59
CA THR A 71 -8.70 -4.45 10.57
C THR A 71 -9.73 -5.38 9.93
N TRP A 72 -10.22 -5.10 8.72
CA TRP A 72 -11.12 -6.02 8.01
C TRP A 72 -10.47 -7.41 7.81
N ARG A 73 -9.14 -7.48 7.68
CA ARG A 73 -8.42 -8.75 7.53
C ARG A 73 -7.94 -9.34 8.85
N GLY A 74 -8.30 -8.75 9.99
CA GLY A 74 -7.92 -9.20 11.34
C GLY A 74 -6.47 -8.88 11.72
N TYR A 75 -5.83 -7.92 11.06
CA TYR A 75 -4.46 -7.51 11.40
C TYR A 75 -4.46 -6.37 12.40
N SER A 76 -3.58 -6.47 13.40
CA SER A 76 -3.21 -5.32 14.21
C SER A 76 -2.36 -4.34 13.40
N THR A 77 -2.58 -3.06 13.62
CA THR A 77 -1.90 -1.92 12.99
C THR A 77 -1.14 -1.06 13.99
N GLU A 78 -1.26 -1.36 15.29
CA GLU A 78 -0.70 -0.60 16.40
C GLU A 78 0.84 -0.55 16.37
N ALA A 79 1.48 -1.43 15.59
CA ALA A 79 2.92 -1.66 15.61
C ALA A 79 3.75 -0.90 14.56
N VAL A 80 3.18 0.01 13.75
CA VAL A 80 3.96 0.70 12.69
C VAL A 80 3.96 2.22 12.88
N GLY A 81 4.68 2.67 13.90
CA GLY A 81 5.00 4.08 14.14
C GLY A 81 5.97 4.63 13.10
N LEU A 82 5.46 4.94 11.90
CA LEU A 82 6.25 5.69 10.93
C LEU A 82 6.36 7.14 11.41
N ARG A 83 7.60 7.61 11.50
CA ARG A 83 7.89 9.02 11.72
C ARG A 83 7.58 9.78 10.42
N PRO A 84 6.63 10.74 10.41
CA PRO A 84 6.27 11.47 9.20
C PRO A 84 7.44 12.28 8.60
N ASP A 85 8.46 12.54 9.40
CA ASP A 85 9.66 13.32 9.11
C ASP A 85 10.89 12.47 8.74
N ASP A 86 10.76 11.14 8.64
CA ASP A 86 11.88 10.27 8.24
C ASP A 86 12.24 10.47 6.76
N PRO A 87 13.44 11.01 6.43
CA PRO A 87 13.84 11.28 5.05
C PRO A 87 14.07 10.00 4.23
N ASN A 88 14.20 8.84 4.88
CA ASN A 88 14.33 7.56 4.22
C ASN A 88 12.98 6.92 3.91
N ARG A 89 11.86 7.59 4.20
CA ARG A 89 10.52 7.06 3.95
C ARG A 89 9.67 8.00 3.13
N VAL A 90 8.87 7.42 2.23
CA VAL A 90 7.83 8.15 1.52
C VAL A 90 6.57 7.30 1.47
N THR A 91 5.42 7.93 1.75
CA THR A 91 4.13 7.31 1.49
C THR A 91 3.58 7.86 0.17
N LEU A 92 3.26 6.97 -0.75
CA LEU A 92 2.61 7.28 -2.02
C LEU A 92 1.14 6.91 -1.91
N ALA A 93 0.26 7.84 -2.26
CA ALA A 93 -1.18 7.63 -2.26
C ALA A 93 -1.75 7.85 -3.67
N ALA A 94 -2.67 6.98 -4.06
CA ALA A 94 -3.55 7.17 -5.21
C ALA A 94 -4.81 7.88 -4.74
N TRP A 95 -5.14 8.98 -5.40
CA TRP A 95 -6.27 9.84 -5.10
C TRP A 95 -7.32 9.69 -6.18
N GLN A 96 -8.56 9.43 -5.75
CA GLN A 96 -9.73 9.64 -6.57
C GLN A 96 -10.53 10.78 -5.96
N TYR A 97 -10.70 11.87 -6.70
CA TYR A 97 -11.24 13.11 -6.15
C TYR A 97 -10.39 13.53 -4.93
N ASP A 98 -11.00 13.74 -3.77
CA ASP A 98 -10.33 14.12 -2.53
C ASP A 98 -10.06 12.94 -1.58
N GLU A 99 -10.32 11.71 -2.02
CA GLU A 99 -10.20 10.51 -1.20
C GLU A 99 -8.93 9.70 -1.55
N VAL A 100 -8.27 9.16 -0.52
CA VAL A 100 -7.18 8.20 -0.69
C VAL A 100 -7.78 6.82 -0.90
N VAL A 101 -7.56 6.26 -2.09
CA VAL A 101 -8.16 4.97 -2.51
C VAL A 101 -7.15 3.83 -2.59
N ALA A 102 -5.87 4.16 -2.67
CA ALA A 102 -4.78 3.22 -2.46
C ALA A 102 -3.58 3.93 -1.87
N THR A 103 -2.75 3.19 -1.16
CA THR A 103 -1.51 3.72 -0.57
C THR A 103 -0.46 2.64 -0.46
N LEU A 104 0.81 3.03 -0.50
CA LEU A 104 1.94 2.23 -0.05
C LEU A 104 3.01 3.14 0.55
N THR A 105 3.92 2.57 1.34
CA THR A 105 5.08 3.28 1.88
C THR A 105 6.36 2.61 1.41
N LEU A 106 7.27 3.39 0.82
CA LEU A 106 8.64 2.99 0.56
C LEU A 106 9.53 3.41 1.72
N GLY A 107 10.39 2.50 2.18
CA GLY A 107 11.47 2.80 3.12
C GLY A 107 12.81 2.40 2.52
N ARG A 108 13.72 3.36 2.36
CA ARG A 108 15.12 3.13 2.04
C ARG A 108 15.85 2.59 3.27
N ASP A 109 16.69 1.59 3.06
CA ASP A 109 17.55 1.05 4.11
C ASP A 109 18.51 2.13 4.65
N SER A 110 18.67 2.16 5.96
CA SER A 110 19.40 3.18 6.71
C SER A 110 19.92 2.58 8.03
N PRO A 111 20.68 3.33 8.87
CA PRO A 111 21.07 2.83 10.19
C PRO A 111 19.90 2.38 11.07
N ASP A 112 18.69 2.90 10.87
CA ASP A 112 17.47 2.49 11.58
C ASP A 112 16.89 1.15 11.05
N GLY A 113 17.42 0.65 9.94
CA GLY A 113 17.01 -0.60 9.31
C GLY A 113 15.66 -0.55 8.58
N LEU A 114 15.23 -1.72 8.14
CA LEU A 114 13.94 -2.01 7.49
C LEU A 114 13.03 -2.75 8.47
N LEU A 115 11.70 -2.67 8.27
CA LEU A 115 10.77 -3.39 9.16
C LEU A 115 10.97 -4.91 9.06
N ALA A 116 11.27 -5.39 7.86
CA ALA A 116 11.59 -6.79 7.60
C ALA A 116 12.85 -7.31 8.31
N ASP A 117 13.75 -6.46 8.84
CA ASP A 117 14.95 -6.94 9.57
C ASP A 117 14.61 -7.81 10.78
N SER A 118 13.51 -7.46 11.48
CA SER A 118 13.02 -8.21 12.64
C SER A 118 12.80 -9.70 12.35
N LEU A 119 12.41 -10.03 11.12
CA LEU A 119 12.15 -11.41 10.70
C LEU A 119 13.20 -11.95 9.75
N TYR A 120 13.86 -11.12 8.95
CA TYR A 120 14.67 -11.55 7.81
C TYR A 120 16.02 -10.84 7.73
N GLY A 121 16.57 -10.44 8.89
CA GLY A 121 17.88 -9.81 9.00
C GLY A 121 19.00 -10.55 8.24
N PRO A 122 19.14 -11.88 8.34
CA PRO A 122 20.16 -12.62 7.57
C PRO A 122 20.00 -12.49 6.05
N GLU A 123 18.78 -12.62 5.54
CA GLU A 123 18.46 -12.48 4.13
C GLU A 123 18.74 -11.05 3.63
N LEU A 124 18.35 -10.03 4.40
CA LEU A 124 18.59 -8.62 4.08
C LEU A 124 20.07 -8.25 4.17
N ALA A 125 20.80 -8.77 5.16
CA ALA A 125 22.25 -8.60 5.26
C ALA A 125 22.97 -9.10 4.00
N SER A 126 22.48 -10.17 3.38
CA SER A 126 23.04 -10.67 2.12
C SER A 126 22.85 -9.72 0.93
N LEU A 127 21.86 -8.83 0.98
CA LEU A 127 21.57 -7.82 -0.06
C LEU A 127 22.34 -6.51 0.16
N ARG A 128 22.66 -6.18 1.42
CA ARG A 128 23.44 -5.00 1.85
C ARG A 128 24.91 -5.09 1.43
N ARG A 129 25.18 -4.91 0.15
CA ARG A 129 26.53 -4.93 -0.45
C ARG A 129 26.93 -3.55 -0.96
N PRO A 130 28.24 -3.29 -1.16
CA PRO A 130 28.69 -2.05 -1.79
C PRO A 130 27.96 -1.79 -3.12
N GLY A 131 27.47 -0.57 -3.30
CA GLY A 131 26.71 -0.16 -4.49
C GLY A 131 25.26 -0.68 -4.57
N ARG A 132 24.76 -1.33 -3.51
CA ARG A 132 23.35 -1.75 -3.39
C ARG A 132 22.61 -0.82 -2.43
N VAL A 133 21.40 -0.43 -2.81
CA VAL A 133 20.45 0.23 -1.92
C VAL A 133 19.15 -0.56 -1.92
N VAL A 134 18.84 -1.14 -0.77
CA VAL A 134 17.62 -1.91 -0.57
C VAL A 134 16.50 -0.95 -0.16
N CYS A 135 15.33 -1.10 -0.78
CA CYS A 135 14.10 -0.42 -0.37
C CYS A 135 13.03 -1.44 -0.03
N GLU A 136 12.34 -1.24 1.07
CA GLU A 136 11.19 -2.03 1.49
C GLU A 136 9.90 -1.34 1.07
N VAL A 137 8.98 -2.08 0.44
CA VAL A 137 7.60 -1.61 0.27
C VAL A 137 6.77 -2.14 1.44
N THR A 138 6.00 -1.27 2.08
CA THR A 138 5.18 -1.55 3.26
C THR A 138 3.82 -0.87 3.15
N ARG A 139 2.92 -1.16 4.10
CA ARG A 139 1.62 -0.47 4.26
C ARG A 139 0.79 -0.35 2.97
N LEU A 140 0.77 -1.39 2.14
CA LEU A 140 -0.10 -1.41 0.98
C LEU A 140 -1.54 -1.70 1.39
N ALA A 141 -2.40 -0.74 1.10
CA ALA A 141 -3.83 -0.86 1.25
C ALA A 141 -4.51 -0.31 0.00
N VAL A 142 -5.55 -0.99 -0.45
CA VAL A 142 -6.37 -0.60 -1.60
C VAL A 142 -7.82 -0.73 -1.18
N ASP A 143 -8.59 0.33 -1.40
CA ASP A 143 -10.03 0.30 -1.23
C ASP A 143 -10.64 -0.70 -2.26
N PRO A 144 -11.42 -1.71 -1.83
CA PRO A 144 -11.91 -2.76 -2.73
C PRO A 144 -12.77 -2.24 -3.87
N ASP A 145 -13.51 -1.15 -3.66
CA ASP A 145 -14.36 -0.58 -4.70
C ASP A 145 -13.52 0.02 -5.85
N PHE A 146 -12.28 0.41 -5.55
CA PHE A 146 -11.28 0.93 -6.49
C PHE A 146 -10.24 -0.10 -6.93
N SER A 147 -10.26 -1.31 -6.36
CA SER A 147 -9.24 -2.33 -6.57
C SER A 147 -9.23 -2.81 -8.02
N SER A 148 -8.14 -2.51 -8.72
CA SER A 148 -7.90 -2.96 -10.09
C SER A 148 -6.42 -3.28 -10.33
N GLN A 149 -6.16 -4.18 -11.28
CA GLN A 149 -4.79 -4.51 -11.70
C GLN A 149 -4.06 -3.26 -12.23
N GLY A 150 -4.77 -2.38 -12.94
CA GLY A 150 -4.22 -1.11 -13.45
C GLY A 150 -3.77 -0.17 -12.33
N LEU A 151 -4.60 0.04 -11.29
CA LEU A 151 -4.25 0.86 -10.13
C LEU A 151 -3.01 0.34 -9.41
N LEU A 152 -2.97 -0.97 -9.14
CA LEU A 152 -1.81 -1.60 -8.48
C LEU A 152 -0.54 -1.48 -9.31
N THR A 153 -0.63 -1.75 -10.62
CA THR A 153 0.50 -1.64 -11.54
C THR A 153 1.04 -0.22 -11.57
N ALA A 154 0.16 0.78 -11.70
CA ALA A 154 0.54 2.18 -11.67
C ALA A 154 1.19 2.59 -10.34
N LEU A 155 0.65 2.13 -9.21
CA LEU A 155 1.19 2.42 -7.88
C LEU A 155 2.60 1.83 -7.70
N PHE A 156 2.83 0.58 -8.10
CA PHE A 156 4.15 -0.05 -8.05
C PHE A 156 5.14 0.55 -9.06
N GLN A 157 4.68 1.02 -10.22
CA GLN A 157 5.52 1.73 -11.18
C GLN A 157 6.01 3.07 -10.63
N VAL A 158 5.10 3.87 -10.06
CA VAL A 158 5.46 5.14 -9.39
C VAL A 158 6.40 4.88 -8.22
N ALA A 159 6.14 3.83 -7.44
CA ALA A 159 7.01 3.44 -6.33
C ALA A 159 8.42 3.04 -6.81
N ARG A 160 8.51 2.24 -7.87
CA ARG A 160 9.79 1.87 -8.48
C ARG A 160 10.56 3.10 -8.95
N ASN A 161 9.91 3.99 -9.69
CA ASN A 161 10.55 5.21 -10.22
C ASN A 161 11.03 6.10 -9.07
N TYR A 162 10.18 6.34 -8.06
CA TYR A 162 10.58 7.11 -6.88
C TYR A 162 11.77 6.48 -6.16
N GLY A 163 11.74 5.16 -5.94
CA GLY A 163 12.85 4.45 -5.30
C GLY A 163 14.16 4.60 -6.07
N LYS A 164 14.12 4.45 -7.41
CA LYS A 164 15.32 4.64 -8.24
C LYS A 164 15.82 6.08 -8.24
N ASP A 165 14.93 7.04 -8.45
CA ASP A 165 15.32 8.43 -8.70
C ASP A 165 15.67 9.18 -7.40
N MET A 166 14.93 8.92 -6.32
CA MET A 166 15.10 9.65 -5.05
C MET A 166 15.95 8.89 -4.02
N PHE A 167 15.92 7.55 -4.04
CA PHE A 167 16.66 6.73 -3.08
C PHE A 167 17.84 5.98 -3.69
N ALA A 168 18.07 6.09 -5.00
CA ALA A 168 19.07 5.29 -5.71
C ALA A 168 18.88 3.77 -5.50
N ALA A 169 17.62 3.35 -5.33
CA ALA A 169 17.27 1.96 -5.03
C ALA A 169 17.70 1.02 -6.17
N SER A 170 18.45 -0.02 -5.81
CA SER A 170 18.84 -1.10 -6.72
C SER A 170 17.99 -2.36 -6.49
N ASP A 171 17.45 -2.52 -5.28
CA ASP A 171 16.76 -3.72 -4.83
C ASP A 171 15.48 -3.32 -4.09
N ALA A 172 14.38 -4.01 -4.39
CA ALA A 172 13.12 -3.88 -3.69
C ALA A 172 12.81 -5.18 -2.93
N VAL A 173 12.34 -5.04 -1.70
CA VAL A 173 11.88 -6.15 -0.87
C VAL A 173 10.47 -5.92 -0.36
N ILE A 174 9.71 -7.01 -0.24
CA ILE A 174 8.37 -7.03 0.34
C ILE A 174 8.22 -8.25 1.24
N GLU A 175 7.92 -8.03 2.50
CA GLU A 175 7.45 -9.08 3.40
C GLU A 175 5.96 -9.30 3.11
N VAL A 176 5.48 -10.45 2.68
CA VAL A 176 4.05 -10.61 2.30
C VAL A 176 3.43 -11.84 2.94
N ASN A 177 2.10 -11.83 3.11
CA ASN A 177 1.40 -13.07 3.42
C ASN A 177 1.63 -14.08 2.28
N PRO A 178 1.93 -15.36 2.58
CA PRO A 178 2.12 -16.40 1.57
C PRO A 178 1.00 -16.48 0.53
N ARG A 179 -0.25 -16.20 0.92
CA ARG A 179 -1.41 -16.21 0.00
C ARG A 179 -1.29 -15.20 -1.14
N HIS A 180 -0.50 -14.14 -0.98
CA HIS A 180 -0.27 -13.10 -2.00
C HIS A 180 1.07 -13.27 -2.72
N ALA A 181 1.95 -14.17 -2.27
CA ALA A 181 3.30 -14.31 -2.84
C ALA A 181 3.26 -14.58 -4.35
N ARG A 182 2.37 -15.48 -4.78
CA ARG A 182 2.22 -15.87 -6.20
C ARG A 182 1.83 -14.69 -7.10
N TYR A 183 1.02 -13.75 -6.60
CA TYR A 183 0.64 -12.55 -7.34
C TYR A 183 1.86 -11.67 -7.62
N TYR A 184 2.69 -11.44 -6.60
CA TYR A 184 3.91 -10.63 -6.69
C TYR A 184 5.00 -11.27 -7.56
N GLN A 185 5.13 -12.58 -7.48
CA GLN A 185 6.07 -13.32 -8.32
C GLN A 185 5.70 -13.22 -9.81
N ARG A 186 4.42 -13.42 -10.13
CA ARG A 186 3.94 -13.42 -11.53
C ARG A 186 3.87 -12.03 -12.14
N THR A 187 3.24 -11.09 -11.44
CA THR A 187 2.89 -9.78 -12.00
C THR A 187 4.05 -8.81 -11.91
N LEU A 188 4.87 -8.95 -10.86
CA LEU A 188 5.91 -8.00 -10.54
C LEU A 188 7.30 -8.66 -10.47
N GLY A 189 7.47 -9.92 -10.89
CA GLY A 189 8.78 -10.55 -11.04
C GLY A 189 9.58 -10.71 -9.75
N PHE A 190 8.92 -10.65 -8.59
CA PHE A 190 9.59 -10.90 -7.31
C PHE A 190 9.99 -12.37 -7.18
N ARG A 191 11.08 -12.63 -6.45
CA ARG A 191 11.53 -13.97 -6.07
C ARG A 191 11.51 -14.09 -4.56
N GLN A 192 11.13 -15.25 -4.06
CA GLN A 192 11.16 -15.50 -2.62
C GLN A 192 12.61 -15.73 -2.18
N ILE A 193 13.03 -15.02 -1.14
CA ILE A 193 14.37 -15.16 -0.54
C ILE A 193 14.31 -15.51 0.94
N GLY A 194 13.18 -15.24 1.62
CA GLY A 194 12.96 -15.62 3.01
C GLY A 194 11.89 -16.70 3.15
N GLU A 195 12.11 -17.60 4.09
CA GLU A 195 11.18 -18.68 4.43
C GLU A 195 9.91 -18.18 5.14
N LEU A 196 8.96 -19.08 5.33
CA LEU A 196 7.74 -18.81 6.08
C LEU A 196 8.07 -18.54 7.55
N ARG A 197 7.73 -17.34 8.05
CA ARG A 197 7.89 -16.96 9.46
C ARG A 197 6.61 -16.31 9.98
N GLN A 198 6.41 -16.32 11.29
CA GLN A 198 5.28 -15.62 11.92
C GLN A 198 5.66 -14.17 12.20
N CYS A 199 4.96 -13.23 11.56
CA CYS A 199 5.16 -11.80 11.79
C CYS A 199 4.37 -11.34 13.01
N GLN A 200 5.06 -11.01 14.10
CA GLN A 200 4.43 -10.55 15.34
C GLN A 200 3.73 -9.19 15.18
N ARG A 201 4.24 -8.30 14.31
CA ARG A 201 3.67 -6.95 14.11
C ARG A 201 2.22 -6.95 13.63
N VAL A 202 1.82 -8.00 12.91
CA VAL A 202 0.47 -8.13 12.32
C VAL A 202 -0.17 -9.48 12.66
N GLU A 203 0.46 -10.25 13.55
CA GLU A 203 0.04 -11.59 14.00
C GLU A 203 -0.31 -12.57 12.87
N ALA A 204 0.49 -12.58 11.80
CA ALA A 204 0.21 -13.40 10.62
C ALA A 204 1.45 -14.02 9.97
N PRO A 205 1.29 -15.12 9.19
CA PRO A 205 2.40 -15.70 8.45
C PRO A 205 2.91 -14.78 7.36
N ALA A 206 4.23 -14.75 7.16
CA ALA A 206 4.92 -13.93 6.19
C ALA A 206 6.03 -14.72 5.46
N VAL A 207 6.35 -14.29 4.24
CA VAL A 207 7.54 -14.66 3.47
C VAL A 207 8.21 -13.39 2.95
N LEU A 208 9.53 -13.38 2.80
CA LEU A 208 10.24 -12.24 2.20
C LEU A 208 10.45 -12.48 0.71
N LEU A 209 10.02 -11.52 -0.10
CA LEU A 209 10.28 -11.48 -1.53
C LEU A 209 11.23 -10.34 -1.88
N HIS A 210 12.01 -10.53 -2.93
CA HIS A 210 13.01 -9.60 -3.44
C HIS A 210 12.94 -9.48 -4.97
N ARG A 211 13.21 -8.28 -5.48
CA ARG A 211 13.40 -8.00 -6.91
C ARG A 211 14.52 -6.97 -7.10
N ARG A 212 15.35 -7.17 -8.12
CA ARG A 212 16.25 -6.11 -8.61
C ARG A 212 15.50 -5.13 -9.50
N LEU A 213 15.81 -3.84 -9.34
CA LEU A 213 15.14 -2.77 -10.08
C LEU A 213 15.82 -2.47 -11.43
N ASP A 214 17.02 -2.99 -11.62
CA ASP A 214 17.82 -2.93 -12.86
C ASP A 214 17.30 -3.89 -13.95
N ASP A 215 16.46 -4.86 -13.58
CA ASP A 215 15.88 -5.81 -14.53
C ASP A 215 14.87 -5.08 -15.42
N LEU A 216 15.31 -4.77 -16.65
CA LEU A 216 14.52 -4.24 -17.75
C LEU A 216 13.39 -5.22 -18.10
N ALA A 217 12.16 -4.85 -17.72
CA ALA A 217 10.89 -5.14 -18.41
C ALA A 217 9.79 -4.41 -17.62
N THR A 218 9.35 -3.23 -18.06
CA THR A 218 8.16 -3.09 -18.93
C THR A 218 7.75 -4.42 -19.55
N ALA A 219 6.96 -5.18 -18.81
CA ALA A 219 5.91 -5.96 -19.46
C ALA A 219 4.87 -4.94 -19.91
N THR A 220 5.09 -4.41 -21.11
CA THR A 220 4.03 -3.84 -21.93
C THR A 220 3.34 -5.03 -22.57
N ASP A 221 2.08 -5.26 -22.20
CA ASP A 221 1.04 -5.80 -23.07
C ASP A 221 -0.25 -5.04 -22.74
#